data_AF-A0A519UFW3-F1
#
_entry.id   AF-A0A519UFW3-F1
#
_cell.length_a   1.000
_cell.length_b   1.000
_cell.length_c   1.000
_cell.angle_alpha   90.00
_cell.angle_beta   90.00
_cell.angle_gamma   90.00
#
_symmetry.space_group_name_H-M   'P 1'
#
loop_
_entity.id
_entity.type
_entity.pdbx_description
1 polymer ?
#
loop_
_entity_poly.entity_id
_entity_poly.type
_entity_poly.pdbx_seq_one_letter_code
_entity_poly.pdbx_strand_id
1 'polypeptide(L)'
;MSLVITQALVAAYTAGTATAAEATAVRAWLAQPANQLLAQHWMQQHWEALVAAPALTLALPDEPDYEALLRRTRLHLVPAAPRQQPALAWRRWAMAATVTAAVAGGSWVYFDAHRAPTPLAVATPYGQTHALTLPDGSQVTLNGHSTLRYAATWLPDHPREVWLDGEGFFA
;
A
#
# COMPACT_ATOMS: atom_id res chain seq x y z
N MET A 1 13.75 46.98 1.84
CA MET A 1 13.09 48.25 1.49
C MET A 1 11.85 47.88 0.70
N SER A 2 10.66 48.15 1.22
CA SER A 2 9.41 47.92 0.49
C SER A 2 9.28 48.97 -0.60
N LEU A 3 9.30 48.54 -1.87
CA LEU A 3 8.98 49.43 -2.99
C LEU A 3 7.51 49.84 -2.88
N VAL A 4 7.26 51.15 -2.89
CA VAL A 4 5.90 51.69 -2.94
C VAL A 4 5.38 51.50 -4.37
N ILE A 5 4.30 50.74 -4.54
CA ILE A 5 3.69 50.51 -5.85
C ILE A 5 2.84 51.73 -6.22
N THR A 6 3.23 52.40 -7.30
CA THR A 6 2.54 53.59 -7.83
C THR A 6 1.90 53.27 -9.19
N GLN A 7 0.94 54.09 -9.61
CA GLN A 7 0.27 53.96 -10.91
C GLN A 7 1.28 53.96 -12.07
N ALA A 8 2.27 54.84 -12.03
CA ALA A 8 3.31 54.93 -13.06
C ALA A 8 4.15 53.64 -13.16
N LEU A 9 4.39 52.95 -12.04
CA LEU A 9 5.13 51.68 -12.02
C LEU A 9 4.33 50.54 -12.65
N VAL A 10 3.02 50.49 -12.39
CA VAL A 10 2.12 49.51 -13.03
C VAL A 10 2.03 49.77 -14.54
N ALA A 11 1.99 51.03 -14.97
CA ALA A 11 2.02 51.40 -16.38
C ALA A 11 3.35 50.97 -17.05
N ALA A 12 4.49 51.23 -16.40
CA ALA A 12 5.80 50.80 -16.89
C ALA A 12 5.91 49.26 -16.99
N TYR A 13 5.30 48.53 -16.04
CA TYR A 13 5.20 47.07 -16.09
C TYR A 13 4.39 46.59 -17.30
N THR A 14 3.22 47.18 -17.57
CA THR A 14 2.41 46.81 -18.74
C THR A 14 3.07 47.14 -20.07
N ALA A 15 3.88 48.21 -20.12
CA ALA A 15 4.64 48.60 -21.30
C ALA A 15 5.95 47.80 -21.47
N GLY A 16 6.28 46.91 -20.54
CA GLY A 16 7.52 46.11 -20.59
C GLY A 16 8.81 46.90 -20.32
N THR A 17 8.71 48.11 -19.75
CA THR A 17 9.87 48.99 -19.47
C THR A 17 10.33 48.95 -18.01
N ALA A 18 9.61 48.23 -17.14
CA ALA A 18 9.99 48.05 -15.74
C ALA A 18 11.20 47.10 -15.58
N THR A 19 12.05 47.37 -14.59
CA THR A 19 13.17 46.49 -14.24
C THR A 19 12.68 45.16 -13.67
N ALA A 20 13.53 44.11 -13.67
CA ALA A 20 13.17 42.79 -13.16
C ALA A 20 12.75 42.80 -11.67
N ALA A 21 13.38 43.67 -10.86
CA ALA A 21 13.04 43.85 -9.46
C ALA A 21 11.66 44.51 -9.29
N GLU A 22 11.38 45.57 -10.06
CA GLU A 22 10.10 46.27 -10.08
C GLU A 22 8.96 45.39 -10.58
N ALA A 23 9.20 44.63 -11.65
CA ALA A 23 8.23 43.69 -12.20
C ALA A 23 7.84 42.61 -11.18
N THR A 24 8.80 42.15 -10.36
CA THR A 24 8.54 41.18 -9.31
C THR A 24 7.73 41.78 -8.16
N ALA A 25 8.02 43.04 -7.79
CA ALA A 25 7.24 43.77 -6.78
C ALA A 25 5.80 44.03 -7.24
N VAL A 26 5.60 44.42 -8.50
CA VAL A 26 4.26 44.61 -9.10
C VAL A 26 3.49 43.29 -9.14
N ARG A 27 4.11 42.17 -9.55
CA ARG A 27 3.46 40.84 -9.52
C ARG A 27 3.03 40.42 -8.12
N ALA A 28 3.90 40.62 -7.12
CA ALA A 28 3.59 40.31 -5.73
C ALA A 28 2.44 41.17 -5.19
N TRP A 29 2.36 42.43 -5.61
CA TRP A 29 1.27 43.35 -5.25
C TRP A 29 -0.05 42.99 -5.94
N LEU A 30 -0.02 42.60 -7.22
CA LEU A 30 -1.19 42.14 -7.99
C LEU A 30 -1.76 40.81 -7.48
N ALA A 31 -0.93 39.96 -6.87
CA ALA A 31 -1.37 38.70 -6.28
C ALA A 31 -2.29 38.88 -5.05
N GLN A 32 -2.29 40.06 -4.43
CA GLN A 32 -3.11 40.34 -3.25
C GLN A 32 -4.55 40.71 -3.67
N PRO A 33 -5.59 40.03 -3.16
CA PRO A 33 -6.98 40.31 -3.54
C PRO A 33 -7.42 41.75 -3.28
N ALA A 34 -6.91 42.37 -2.20
CA ALA A 34 -7.23 43.75 -1.84
C ALA A 34 -6.82 44.80 -2.90
N ASN A 35 -5.82 44.47 -3.73
CA ASN A 35 -5.26 45.39 -4.72
C ASN A 35 -5.88 45.20 -6.11
N GLN A 36 -6.74 44.19 -6.31
CA GLN A 36 -7.28 43.84 -7.62
C GLN A 36 -8.16 44.95 -8.22
N LEU A 37 -9.03 45.58 -7.40
CA LEU A 37 -9.89 46.67 -7.87
C LEU A 37 -9.08 47.90 -8.29
N LEU A 38 -8.04 48.22 -7.53
CA LEU A 38 -7.17 49.36 -7.78
C LEU A 38 -6.29 49.11 -9.01
N ALA A 39 -5.81 47.88 -9.19
CA ALA A 39 -5.12 47.44 -10.40
C ALA A 39 -6.03 47.53 -11.63
N GLN A 40 -7.27 47.04 -11.55
CA GLN A 40 -8.25 47.13 -12.65
C GLN A 40 -8.52 48.58 -13.05
N HIS A 41 -8.73 49.46 -12.07
CA HIS A 41 -8.96 50.88 -12.31
C HIS A 41 -7.78 51.54 -13.04
N TRP A 42 -6.56 51.31 -12.57
CA TRP A 42 -5.35 51.85 -13.22
C TRP A 42 -5.14 51.30 -14.63
N MET A 43 -5.41 50.01 -14.84
CA MET A 43 -5.30 49.37 -16.15
C MET A 43 -6.31 49.95 -17.14
N GLN A 44 -7.56 50.19 -16.70
CA GLN A 44 -8.60 50.80 -17.51
C GLN A 44 -8.26 52.23 -17.92
N GLN A 45 -7.69 53.04 -17.03
CA GLN A 45 -7.29 54.42 -17.35
C GLN A 45 -6.20 54.50 -18.44
N HIS A 46 -5.35 53.49 -18.56
CA HIS A 46 -4.24 53.47 -19.52
C HIS A 46 -4.53 52.60 -20.76
N TRP A 47 -5.69 51.94 -20.78
CA TRP A 47 -6.15 51.09 -21.87
C TRP A 47 -6.29 51.87 -23.17
N GLU A 48 -6.84 53.09 -23.14
CA GLU A 48 -7.01 53.93 -24.34
C GLU A 48 -5.67 54.30 -24.99
N ALA A 49 -4.62 54.52 -24.18
CA ALA A 49 -3.27 54.81 -24.68
C ALA A 49 -2.59 53.58 -25.30
N LEU A 50 -2.86 52.37 -24.78
CA LEU A 50 -2.36 51.11 -25.33
C LEU A 50 -3.12 50.67 -26.58
N VAL A 51 -4.42 50.96 -26.67
CA VAL A 51 -5.24 50.73 -27.87
C VAL A 51 -4.88 51.73 -28.98
N ALA A 52 -4.51 52.95 -28.62
CA ALA A 52 -4.03 53.96 -29.56
C ALA A 52 -2.56 53.77 -29.96
N ALA A 53 -1.78 52.99 -29.20
CA ALA A 53 -0.46 52.56 -29.64
C ALA A 53 -0.63 51.74 -30.92
N PRO A 54 0.24 51.91 -31.93
CA PRO A 54 0.17 51.11 -33.15
C PRO A 54 0.23 49.66 -32.69
N ALA A 55 -0.88 48.94 -32.88
CA ALA A 55 -1.00 47.54 -32.53
C ALA A 55 0.29 46.88 -32.99
N LEU A 56 0.97 46.17 -32.08
CA LEU A 56 2.14 45.36 -32.40
C LEU A 56 1.83 44.66 -33.71
N THR A 57 2.35 45.24 -34.79
CA THR A 57 2.21 44.69 -36.12
C THR A 57 3.30 43.65 -36.11
N LEU A 58 3.09 42.59 -35.31
CA LEU A 58 3.50 41.28 -35.74
C LEU A 58 2.99 41.25 -37.18
N ALA A 59 3.90 41.30 -38.13
CA ALA A 59 3.62 41.13 -39.54
C ALA A 59 3.10 39.70 -39.71
N LEU A 60 1.90 39.46 -39.21
CA LEU A 60 1.08 38.33 -39.51
C LEU A 60 0.49 38.70 -40.88
N PRO A 61 0.82 37.93 -41.94
CA PRO A 61 0.08 38.03 -43.19
C PRO A 61 -1.42 37.92 -42.88
N ASP A 62 -2.26 38.54 -43.72
CA ASP A 62 -3.70 38.82 -43.52
C ASP A 62 -4.60 37.70 -42.96
N GLU A 63 -4.13 36.47 -42.84
CA GLU A 63 -4.69 35.42 -41.98
C GLU A 63 -3.54 34.44 -41.69
N PRO A 64 -3.12 34.24 -40.42
CA PRO A 64 -2.19 33.16 -40.13
C PRO A 64 -2.86 31.84 -40.50
N ASP A 65 -2.20 31.01 -41.32
CA ASP A 65 -2.69 29.69 -41.69
C ASP A 65 -2.76 28.78 -40.45
N TYR A 66 -3.91 28.87 -39.76
CA TYR A 66 -4.19 28.14 -38.53
C TYR A 66 -4.16 26.63 -38.77
N GLU A 67 -4.54 26.18 -39.96
CA GLU A 67 -4.46 24.78 -40.39
C GLU A 67 -2.99 24.30 -40.39
N ALA A 68 -2.08 25.08 -41.00
CA ALA A 68 -0.65 24.74 -41.01
C ALA A 68 -0.02 24.74 -39.61
N LEU A 69 -0.40 25.70 -38.76
CA LEU A 69 0.05 25.77 -37.37
C LEU A 69 -0.45 24.59 -36.52
N LEU A 70 -1.73 24.23 -36.66
CA LEU A 70 -2.33 23.08 -36.00
C LEU A 70 -1.70 21.76 -36.47
N ARG A 71 -1.33 21.66 -37.75
CA ARG A 71 -0.65 20.49 -38.29
C ARG A 71 0.74 20.30 -37.67
N ARG A 72 1.51 21.38 -37.50
CA ARG A 72 2.82 21.35 -36.84
C ARG A 72 2.72 20.97 -35.36
N THR A 73 1.70 21.45 -34.66
CA THR A 73 1.51 21.14 -33.22
C THR A 73 0.99 19.72 -33.01
N ARG A 74 0.05 19.23 -33.85
CA ARG A 74 -0.44 17.84 -33.79
C ARG A 74 0.67 16.80 -33.96
N LEU A 75 1.69 17.07 -34.79
CA LEU A 75 2.81 16.15 -34.98
C LEU A 75 3.72 16.03 -33.74
N HIS A 76 3.70 17.02 -32.84
CA HIS A 76 4.45 16.98 -31.58
C HIS A 76 3.63 16.45 -30.40
N LEU A 77 2.33 16.26 -30.58
CA LEU A 77 1.43 15.63 -29.61
C LEU A 77 1.30 14.15 -29.94
N VAL A 78 2.43 13.43 -29.94
CA VAL A 78 2.37 11.97 -29.77
C VAL A 78 1.87 11.78 -28.33
N PRO A 79 0.64 11.28 -28.09
CA PRO A 79 0.24 10.93 -26.73
C PRO A 79 1.30 9.96 -26.24
N ALA A 80 1.97 10.31 -25.13
CA ALA A 80 2.95 9.44 -24.52
C ALA A 80 2.27 8.07 -24.36
N ALA A 81 2.69 7.09 -25.17
CA ALA A 81 2.10 5.77 -25.16
C ALA A 81 2.04 5.33 -23.70
N PRO A 82 0.89 4.82 -23.21
CA PRO A 82 0.75 4.46 -21.81
C PRO A 82 1.95 3.59 -21.48
N ARG A 83 2.78 4.04 -20.53
CA ARG A 83 3.91 3.26 -20.05
C ARG A 83 3.31 1.94 -19.60
N GLN A 84 3.46 0.91 -20.42
CA GLN A 84 3.14 -0.45 -20.02
C GLN A 84 4.12 -0.76 -18.91
N GLN A 85 3.70 -0.51 -17.67
CA GLN A 85 4.44 -0.97 -16.52
C GLN A 85 4.43 -2.50 -16.67
N PRO A 86 5.60 -3.14 -16.85
CA PRO A 86 5.59 -4.56 -17.16
C PRO A 86 4.92 -5.31 -16.02
N ALA A 87 4.37 -6.49 -16.32
CA ALA A 87 3.76 -7.44 -15.40
C ALA A 87 4.68 -7.95 -14.25
N LEU A 88 5.75 -7.22 -13.93
CA LEU A 88 6.65 -7.40 -12.79
C LEU A 88 5.92 -7.37 -11.46
N ALA A 89 4.87 -6.53 -11.32
CA ALA A 89 4.05 -6.54 -10.12
C ALA A 89 3.40 -7.93 -9.94
N TRP A 90 2.71 -8.44 -10.96
CA TRP A 90 2.09 -9.77 -10.93
C TRP A 90 3.10 -10.89 -10.64
N ARG A 91 4.30 -10.82 -11.23
CA ARG A 91 5.38 -11.78 -10.95
C ARG A 91 5.85 -11.74 -9.48
N ARG A 92 5.91 -10.56 -8.85
CA ARG A 92 6.25 -10.43 -7.43
C ARG A 92 5.18 -11.02 -6.52
N TRP A 93 3.90 -10.82 -6.83
CA TRP A 93 2.79 -11.45 -6.10
C TRP A 93 2.75 -12.96 -6.32
N ALA A 94 3.03 -13.44 -7.54
CA ALA A 94 3.14 -14.85 -7.85
C ALA A 94 4.27 -15.55 -7.08
N MET A 95 5.45 -14.91 -6.95
CA MET A 95 6.55 -15.43 -6.13
C MET A 95 6.22 -15.45 -4.63
N ALA A 96 5.53 -14.44 -4.12
CA ALA A 96 5.09 -14.45 -2.72
C ALA A 96 4.09 -15.57 -2.42
N ALA A 97 3.19 -15.87 -3.37
CA ALA A 97 2.22 -16.95 -3.24
C ALA A 97 2.87 -18.34 -3.18
N THR A 98 3.91 -18.60 -3.99
CA THR A 98 4.59 -19.91 -3.98
C THR A 98 5.36 -20.17 -2.69
N VAL A 99 6.06 -19.16 -2.15
CA VAL A 99 6.77 -19.29 -0.86
C VAL A 99 5.77 -19.54 0.26
N THR A 100 4.67 -18.81 0.30
CA THR A 100 3.63 -18.97 1.33
C THR A 100 2.99 -20.36 1.25
N ALA A 101 2.68 -20.84 0.04
CA ALA A 101 2.12 -22.18 -0.17
C ALA A 101 3.11 -23.29 0.23
N ALA A 102 4.40 -23.13 -0.07
CA ALA A 102 5.43 -24.09 0.31
C ALA A 102 5.61 -24.15 1.84
N VAL A 103 5.63 -22.99 2.51
CA VAL A 103 5.72 -22.93 3.98
C VAL A 103 4.48 -23.50 4.63
N ALA A 104 3.28 -23.15 4.15
CA ALA A 104 2.02 -23.68 4.67
C ALA A 104 1.91 -25.20 4.47
N GLY A 105 2.24 -25.70 3.26
CA GLY A 105 2.25 -27.13 2.95
C GLY A 105 3.29 -27.90 3.76
N GLY A 106 4.51 -27.37 3.87
CA GLY A 106 5.57 -27.96 4.68
C GLY A 106 5.22 -27.99 6.17
N SER A 107 4.63 -26.91 6.69
CA SER A 107 4.16 -26.85 8.08
C SER A 107 3.04 -27.86 8.32
N TRP A 108 2.09 -27.99 7.40
CA TRP A 108 1.00 -28.95 7.52
C TRP A 108 1.50 -30.39 7.57
N VAL A 109 2.41 -30.77 6.67
CA VAL A 109 3.04 -32.11 6.67
C VAL A 109 3.85 -32.34 7.95
N TYR A 110 4.62 -31.34 8.39
CA TYR A 110 5.40 -31.42 9.62
C TYR A 110 4.51 -31.64 10.84
N PHE A 111 3.45 -30.84 11.01
CA PHE A 111 2.54 -30.99 12.13
C PHE A 111 1.78 -32.29 12.08
N ASP A 112 1.33 -32.74 10.90
CA ASP A 112 0.63 -34.02 10.74
C ASP A 112 1.53 -35.20 11.12
N ALA A 113 2.79 -35.18 10.69
CA ALA A 113 3.79 -36.19 11.05
C ALA A 113 4.12 -36.22 12.56
N HIS A 114 3.96 -35.09 13.26
CA HIS A 114 4.24 -34.96 14.70
C HIS A 114 2.96 -34.93 15.56
N ARG A 115 1.81 -35.36 15.02
CA ARG A 115 0.60 -35.50 15.82
C ARG A 115 0.80 -36.60 16.86
N ALA A 116 0.63 -36.26 18.13
CA ALA A 116 0.64 -37.25 19.19
C ALA A 116 -0.50 -38.27 18.96
N PRO A 117 -0.26 -39.57 19.17
CA PRO A 117 -1.30 -40.58 19.09
C PRO A 117 -2.47 -40.23 20.01
N THR A 118 -3.71 -40.36 19.54
CA THR A 118 -4.90 -40.21 20.38
C THR A 118 -4.84 -41.21 21.54
N PRO A 119 -4.84 -40.76 22.81
CA PRO A 119 -4.76 -41.67 23.95
C PRO A 119 -6.08 -42.43 24.11
N LEU A 120 -6.00 -43.74 24.30
CA LEU A 120 -7.10 -44.55 24.83
C LEU A 120 -7.26 -44.25 26.33
N ALA A 121 -8.50 -44.30 26.80
CA ALA A 121 -8.84 -44.17 28.21
C ALA A 121 -9.67 -45.37 28.67
N VAL A 122 -9.27 -46.01 29.76
CA VAL A 122 -10.00 -47.10 30.40
C VAL A 122 -10.26 -46.69 31.84
N ALA A 123 -11.52 -46.71 32.26
CA ALA A 123 -11.93 -46.34 33.60
C ALA A 123 -12.71 -47.47 34.26
N THR A 124 -12.50 -47.64 35.57
CA THR A 124 -13.23 -48.61 36.40
C THR A 124 -14.24 -47.91 37.29
N PRO A 125 -15.47 -48.43 37.42
CA PRO A 125 -16.42 -47.93 38.41
C PRO A 125 -16.00 -48.31 39.84
N TYR A 126 -16.68 -47.73 40.84
CA TYR A 126 -16.41 -48.04 42.25
C TYR A 126 -16.61 -49.53 42.56
N GLY A 127 -15.69 -50.09 43.35
CA GLY A 127 -15.75 -51.48 43.81
C GLY A 127 -15.48 -52.54 42.75
N GLN A 128 -15.04 -52.15 41.55
CA GLN A 128 -14.66 -53.08 40.48
C GLN A 128 -13.19 -52.98 40.15
N THR A 129 -12.56 -54.12 39.90
CA THR A 129 -11.19 -54.21 39.39
C THR A 129 -11.21 -54.66 37.94
N HIS A 130 -10.29 -54.15 37.11
CA HIS A 130 -10.20 -54.52 35.70
C HIS A 130 -8.76 -54.78 35.29
N ALA A 131 -8.49 -55.98 34.78
CA ALA A 131 -7.21 -56.34 34.20
C ALA A 131 -7.23 -56.09 32.68
N LEU A 132 -6.23 -55.38 32.18
CA LEU A 132 -6.04 -55.13 30.76
C LEU A 132 -4.60 -55.38 30.33
N THR A 133 -4.43 -55.74 29.06
CA THR A 133 -3.13 -55.90 28.41
C THR A 133 -2.80 -54.65 27.59
N LEU A 134 -1.63 -54.08 27.81
CA LEU A 134 -1.13 -52.92 27.05
C LEU A 134 -0.61 -53.36 25.66
N PRO A 135 -0.40 -52.41 24.72
CA PRO A 135 0.07 -52.73 23.38
C PRO A 135 1.44 -53.44 23.30
N ASP A 136 2.28 -53.35 24.35
CA ASP A 136 3.56 -54.08 24.45
C ASP A 136 3.43 -55.48 25.07
N GLY A 137 2.22 -55.87 25.50
CA GLY A 137 1.96 -57.12 26.21
C GLY A 137 2.05 -57.05 27.74
N SER A 138 2.46 -55.91 28.32
CA SER A 138 2.47 -55.72 29.78
C SER A 138 1.05 -55.79 30.34
N GLN A 139 0.89 -56.24 31.59
CA GLN A 139 -0.42 -56.33 32.22
C GLN A 139 -0.62 -55.24 33.26
N VAL A 140 -1.81 -54.64 33.25
CA VAL A 140 -2.22 -53.64 34.24
C VAL A 140 -3.54 -54.06 34.86
N THR A 141 -3.56 -54.13 36.18
CA THR A 141 -4.81 -54.33 36.95
C THR A 141 -5.18 -53.02 37.62
N LEU A 142 -6.31 -52.43 37.21
CA LEU A 142 -6.86 -51.22 37.80
C LEU A 142 -7.76 -51.55 38.98
N ASN A 143 -7.63 -50.79 40.07
CA ASN A 143 -8.54 -50.83 41.21
C ASN A 143 -9.84 -50.06 40.93
N GLY A 144 -10.77 -50.04 41.88
CA GLY A 144 -12.02 -49.29 41.74
C GLY A 144 -11.80 -47.80 41.62
N HIS A 145 -12.63 -47.13 40.82
CA HIS A 145 -12.56 -45.67 40.60
C HIS A 145 -11.18 -45.20 40.12
N SER A 146 -10.58 -45.94 39.20
CA SER A 146 -9.28 -45.64 38.62
C SER A 146 -9.41 -45.45 37.11
N THR A 147 -8.59 -44.56 36.53
CA THR A 147 -8.57 -44.26 35.10
C THR A 147 -7.15 -44.37 34.57
N LEU A 148 -6.95 -45.18 33.54
CA LEU A 148 -5.67 -45.30 32.84
C LEU A 148 -5.81 -44.71 31.44
N ARG A 149 -4.86 -43.84 31.08
CA ARG A 149 -4.71 -43.31 29.72
C ARG A 149 -3.38 -43.73 29.13
N TYR A 150 -3.38 -44.19 27.89
CA TYR A 150 -2.19 -44.68 27.19
C TYR A 150 -2.34 -44.56 25.67
N ALA A 151 -1.24 -44.54 24.93
CA ALA A 151 -1.28 -44.52 23.47
C ALA A 151 -1.64 -45.90 22.90
N ALA A 152 -2.47 -45.96 21.86
CA ALA A 152 -2.81 -47.22 21.18
C ALA A 152 -1.58 -47.93 20.56
N THR A 153 -0.56 -47.15 20.23
CA THR A 153 0.69 -47.61 19.62
C THR A 153 1.83 -46.77 20.18
N TRP A 154 2.88 -47.42 20.68
CA TRP A 154 4.11 -46.76 21.09
C TRP A 154 5.12 -46.79 19.95
N LEU A 155 5.78 -45.66 19.73
CA LEU A 155 6.81 -45.52 18.70
C LEU A 155 8.12 -46.13 19.22
N PRO A 156 8.91 -46.84 18.38
CA PRO A 156 10.12 -47.57 18.80
C PRO A 156 11.17 -46.72 19.54
N ASP A 157 11.24 -45.42 19.23
CA ASP A 157 12.23 -44.48 19.80
C ASP A 157 11.62 -43.49 20.81
N HIS A 158 10.42 -43.76 21.32
CA HIS A 158 9.76 -42.93 22.32
C HIS A 158 9.50 -43.70 23.62
N PRO A 159 9.52 -43.03 24.78
CA PRO A 159 9.20 -43.69 26.04
C PRO A 159 7.78 -44.25 26.04
N ARG A 160 7.64 -45.43 26.65
CA ARG A 160 6.36 -46.01 27.08
C ARG A 160 5.76 -45.12 28.16
N GLU A 161 4.77 -44.31 27.79
CA GLU A 161 4.06 -43.43 28.71
C GLU A 161 2.63 -43.91 28.95
N VAL A 162 2.23 -43.88 30.22
CA VAL A 162 0.88 -44.11 30.72
C VAL A 162 0.56 -43.07 31.78
N TRP A 163 -0.68 -42.60 31.83
CA TRP A 163 -1.18 -41.69 32.86
C TRP A 163 -2.25 -42.41 33.67
N LEU A 164 -2.01 -42.56 34.97
CA LEU A 164 -2.93 -43.19 35.90
C LEU A 164 -3.50 -42.13 36.85
N ASP A 165 -4.82 -42.15 37.00
CA ASP A 165 -5.55 -41.50 38.08
C ASP A 165 -6.18 -42.60 38.95
N GLY A 166 -5.94 -42.57 40.27
CA GLY A 166 -6.29 -43.67 41.17
C GLY A 166 -5.17 -44.69 41.36
N GLU A 167 -5.52 -45.98 41.34
CA GLU A 167 -4.62 -47.07 41.71
C GLU A 167 -4.58 -48.18 40.64
N GLY A 168 -3.38 -48.68 40.37
CA GLY A 168 -3.16 -49.76 39.42
C GLY A 168 -1.87 -50.51 39.69
N PHE A 169 -1.89 -51.81 39.44
CA PHE A 169 -0.75 -52.71 39.54
C PHE A 169 -0.22 -53.03 38.15
N PHE A 170 1.09 -52.90 37.94
CA PHE A 170 1.78 -53.15 36.66
C PHE A 170 2.65 -54.41 36.79
N ALA A 171 2.52 -55.34 35.84
CA ALA A 171 3.22 -56.63 35.81
C ALA A 171 3.84 -56.91 34.43
#